data_AF-A0A959BNI6-F1
#
_entry.id   AF-A0A959BNI6-F1
#
_cell.length_a   1.000
_cell.length_b   1.000
_cell.length_c   1.000
_cell.angle_alpha   90.00
_cell.angle_beta   90.00
_cell.angle_gamma   90.00
#
_symmetry.space_group_name_H-M   'P 1'
#
loop_
_entity.id
_entity.type
_entity.pdbx_description
1 polymer ?
#
loop_
_entity_poly.entity_id
_entity_poly.type
_entity_poly.pdbx_seq_one_letter_code
_entity_poly.pdbx_strand_id
1 'polypeptide(L)'
;MDINKINEYLSQFSDMAVAFLPKLALALLLLFFGFKVIDRIARLAGRVMERAGLSSNLLPFVRSLVNVSLKVLLAFSIAGIVGVDVTSFVAVLAAAGFAVGLALQGSLSNFAAGIIILLFRPYKVEDWIEVEEKFGRVEEIQ
;
A
#
# COMPACT_ATOMS: atom_id res chain seq x y z
N MET A 1 -10.20 -53.06 -15.92
CA MET A 1 -10.21 -51.69 -15.37
C MET A 1 -11.44 -51.61 -14.47
N ASP A 2 -11.26 -51.59 -13.15
CA ASP A 2 -12.39 -51.67 -12.22
C ASP A 2 -13.28 -50.42 -12.34
N ILE A 3 -14.50 -50.59 -12.86
CA ILE A 3 -15.47 -49.50 -13.06
C ILE A 3 -15.73 -48.73 -11.75
N ASN A 4 -15.63 -49.41 -10.60
CA ASN A 4 -15.77 -48.80 -9.28
C ASN A 4 -14.63 -47.83 -8.93
N LYS A 5 -13.39 -48.13 -9.32
CA LYS A 5 -12.25 -47.21 -9.11
C LYS A 5 -12.36 -45.97 -10.01
N ILE A 6 -12.85 -46.14 -11.23
CA ILE A 6 -13.10 -45.01 -12.15
C ILE A 6 -14.15 -44.06 -11.56
N ASN A 7 -15.24 -44.60 -11.01
CA ASN A 7 -16.27 -43.79 -10.36
C ASN A 7 -15.76 -43.08 -9.09
N GLU A 8 -14.90 -43.72 -8.32
CA GLU A 8 -14.27 -43.12 -7.12
C GLU A 8 -13.33 -41.96 -7.46
N TYR A 9 -12.53 -42.09 -8.52
CA TYR A 9 -11.74 -40.96 -9.03
C TYR A 9 -12.64 -39.84 -9.56
N LEU A 10 -13.68 -40.16 -10.33
CA LEU A 10 -14.61 -39.16 -10.87
C LEU A 10 -15.37 -38.40 -9.77
N SER A 11 -15.77 -39.07 -8.68
CA SER A 11 -16.42 -38.40 -7.55
C SER A 11 -15.46 -37.48 -6.80
N GLN A 12 -14.22 -37.93 -6.52
CA GLN A 12 -13.20 -37.06 -5.89
C GLN A 12 -12.89 -35.81 -6.74
N PHE A 13 -12.74 -35.96 -8.05
CA PHE A 13 -12.51 -34.82 -8.95
C PHE A 13 -13.70 -33.86 -8.98
N SER A 14 -14.93 -34.40 -9.02
CA SER A 14 -16.15 -33.59 -8.97
C SER A 14 -16.24 -32.80 -7.67
N ASP A 15 -15.98 -33.44 -6.52
CA ASP A 15 -16.06 -32.79 -5.21
C ASP A 15 -15.01 -31.67 -5.06
N MET A 16 -13.78 -31.92 -5.54
CA MET A 16 -12.74 -30.89 -5.60
C MET A 16 -13.13 -29.74 -6.53
N ALA A 17 -13.70 -30.03 -7.71
CA ALA A 17 -14.11 -29.02 -8.67
C ALA A 17 -15.22 -28.12 -8.12
N VAL A 18 -16.25 -28.71 -7.50
CA VAL A 18 -17.36 -27.95 -6.89
C VAL A 18 -16.88 -27.08 -5.73
N ALA A 19 -15.88 -27.52 -4.96
CA ALA A 19 -15.30 -26.74 -3.88
C ALA A 19 -14.38 -25.60 -4.36
N PHE A 20 -13.66 -25.79 -5.46
CA PHE A 20 -12.62 -24.85 -5.94
C PHE A 20 -13.13 -23.84 -6.96
N LEU A 21 -14.03 -24.24 -7.87
CA LEU A 21 -14.55 -23.36 -8.93
C LEU A 21 -15.20 -22.07 -8.41
N PRO A 22 -16.04 -22.09 -7.36
CA PRO A 22 -16.62 -20.86 -6.81
C PRO A 22 -15.57 -19.92 -6.22
N LYS A 23 -14.55 -20.48 -5.54
CA LYS A 23 -13.43 -19.70 -4.98
C LYS A 23 -12.61 -19.04 -6.07
N LEU A 24 -12.32 -19.78 -7.14
CA LEU A 24 -11.61 -19.25 -8.30
C LEU A 24 -12.42 -18.14 -9.00
N ALA A 25 -13.73 -18.34 -9.18
CA ALA A 25 -14.61 -17.33 -9.75
C ALA A 25 -14.63 -16.05 -8.89
N LEU A 26 -14.77 -16.19 -7.57
CA LEU A 26 -14.73 -15.06 -6.64
C LEU A 26 -13.38 -14.34 -6.66
N ALA A 27 -12.28 -15.09 -6.69
CA ALA A 27 -10.93 -14.54 -6.79
C ALA A 27 -10.72 -13.72 -8.09
N LEU A 28 -11.21 -14.23 -9.23
CA LEU A 28 -11.13 -13.52 -10.51
C LEU A 28 -12.01 -12.27 -10.53
N LEU A 29 -13.22 -12.35 -9.99
CA LEU A 29 -14.10 -11.18 -9.82
C LEU A 29 -13.44 -10.13 -8.94
N LEU A 30 -12.90 -10.54 -7.79
CA LEU A 30 -12.23 -9.65 -6.86
C LEU A 30 -10.99 -9.02 -7.49
N LEU A 31 -10.21 -9.77 -8.26
CA LEU A 31 -9.04 -9.24 -9.00
C LEU A 31 -9.47 -8.14 -9.98
N PHE A 32 -10.49 -8.41 -10.79
CA PHE A 32 -10.97 -7.48 -11.82
C PHE A 32 -11.55 -6.20 -11.20
N PHE A 33 -12.48 -6.32 -10.25
CA PHE A 33 -13.07 -5.16 -9.57
C PHE A 33 -12.06 -4.47 -8.65
N GLY A 34 -11.20 -5.24 -8.00
CA GLY A 34 -10.16 -4.77 -7.09
C GLY A 34 -9.23 -3.78 -7.76
N PHE A 35 -8.62 -4.13 -8.90
CA PHE A 35 -7.75 -3.19 -9.63
C PHE A 35 -8.48 -1.88 -9.99
N LYS A 36 -9.73 -1.97 -10.46
CA LYS A 36 -10.53 -0.80 -10.83
C LYS A 36 -10.83 0.10 -9.63
N VAL A 37 -11.12 -0.49 -8.47
CA VAL A 37 -11.34 0.22 -7.21
C VAL A 37 -10.04 0.86 -6.73
N ILE A 38 -8.92 0.13 -6.75
CA ILE A 38 -7.60 0.64 -6.35
C ILE A 38 -7.22 1.87 -7.17
N ASP A 39 -7.35 1.80 -8.49
CA ASP A 39 -7.02 2.93 -9.37
C ASP A 39 -7.95 4.13 -9.13
N ARG A 40 -9.21 3.88 -8.74
CA ARG A 40 -10.14 4.96 -8.38
C ARG A 40 -9.75 5.59 -7.03
N ILE A 41 -9.38 4.79 -6.04
CA ILE A 41 -8.90 5.28 -4.73
C ILE A 41 -7.59 6.07 -4.91
N ALA A 42 -6.62 5.54 -5.66
CA ALA A 42 -5.34 6.23 -5.90
C ALA A 42 -5.53 7.58 -6.61
N ARG A 43 -6.48 7.67 -7.55
CA ARG A 43 -6.85 8.95 -8.19
C ARG A 43 -7.59 9.91 -7.25
N LEU A 44 -8.43 9.39 -6.36
CA LEU A 44 -9.09 10.21 -5.34
C LEU A 44 -8.07 10.78 -4.35
N ALA A 45 -7.14 9.94 -3.87
CA ALA A 45 -6.04 10.36 -3.02
C ALA A 45 -5.22 11.47 -3.69
N GLY A 46 -4.84 11.30 -4.96
CA GLY A 46 -4.12 12.33 -5.72
C GLY A 46 -4.88 13.67 -5.76
N ARG A 47 -6.18 13.65 -6.07
CA ARG A 47 -7.00 14.88 -6.11
C ARG A 47 -7.14 15.56 -4.75
N VAL A 48 -7.23 14.79 -3.66
CA VAL A 48 -7.27 15.35 -2.30
C VAL A 48 -5.94 16.04 -1.98
N MET A 49 -4.83 15.42 -2.38
CA MET A 49 -3.49 15.95 -2.15
C MET A 49 -3.18 17.21 -2.95
N GLU A 50 -3.61 17.26 -4.22
CA GLU A 50 -3.55 18.48 -5.04
C GLU A 50 -4.29 19.63 -4.37
N ARG A 51 -5.50 19.38 -3.84
CA ARG A 51 -6.28 20.40 -3.12
C ARG A 51 -5.66 20.81 -1.79
N ALA A 52 -4.88 19.94 -1.17
CA ALA A 52 -4.15 20.23 0.06
C ALA A 52 -2.87 21.05 -0.19
N GLY A 53 -2.55 21.40 -1.45
CA GLY A 53 -1.37 22.20 -1.79
C GLY A 53 -0.05 21.41 -1.75
N LEU A 54 -0.10 20.08 -1.82
CA LEU A 54 1.12 19.27 -1.91
C LEU A 54 1.84 19.54 -3.24
N SER A 55 3.18 19.63 -3.16
CA SER A 55 4.02 19.90 -4.33
C SER A 55 3.89 18.78 -5.39
N SER A 56 4.06 19.15 -6.66
CA SER A 56 3.99 18.22 -7.80
C SER A 56 4.98 17.06 -7.72
N ASN A 57 6.03 17.20 -6.90
CA ASN A 57 7.07 16.20 -6.70
C ASN A 57 6.66 15.09 -5.71
N LEU A 58 5.77 15.40 -4.74
CA LEU A 58 5.32 14.46 -3.71
C LEU A 58 4.13 13.62 -4.17
N LEU A 59 3.32 14.17 -5.07
CA LEU A 59 2.09 13.53 -5.55
C LEU A 59 2.31 12.15 -6.18
N PRO A 60 3.32 11.93 -7.05
CA PRO A 60 3.58 10.61 -7.63
C PRO A 60 4.05 9.59 -6.59
N PHE A 61 4.83 10.02 -5.60
CA PHE A 61 5.33 9.17 -4.53
C PHE A 61 4.19 8.65 -3.65
N VAL A 62 3.31 9.54 -3.19
CA VAL A 62 2.20 9.11 -2.33
C VAL A 62 1.19 8.26 -3.11
N ARG A 63 0.92 8.62 -4.37
CA ARG A 63 0.05 7.84 -5.24
C ARG A 63 0.60 6.43 -5.47
N SER A 64 1.90 6.28 -5.70
CA SER A 64 2.53 4.97 -5.88
C SER A 64 2.48 4.16 -4.58
N LEU A 65 2.74 4.79 -3.43
CA LEU A 65 2.66 4.15 -2.11
C LEU A 65 1.25 3.59 -1.85
N VAL A 66 0.20 4.42 -2.00
CA VAL A 66 -1.20 3.99 -1.85
C VAL A 66 -1.54 2.85 -2.81
N ASN A 67 -1.12 2.96 -4.09
CA ASN A 67 -1.41 1.95 -5.09
C ASN A 67 -0.76 0.59 -4.76
N VAL A 68 0.53 0.59 -4.38
CA VAL A 68 1.28 -0.62 -4.01
C VAL A 68 0.67 -1.25 -2.76
N SER A 69 0.41 -0.47 -1.71
CA SER A 69 -0.19 -0.99 -0.47
C SER A 69 -1.52 -1.67 -0.73
N LEU A 70 -2.42 -1.04 -1.50
CA LEU A 70 -3.72 -1.62 -1.81
C LEU A 70 -3.62 -2.88 -2.70
N LYS A 71 -2.66 -2.92 -3.63
CA LYS A 71 -2.41 -4.11 -4.47
C LYS A 71 -1.91 -5.29 -3.64
N VAL A 72 -1.06 -5.05 -2.64
CA VAL A 72 -0.62 -6.10 -1.70
C VAL A 72 -1.81 -6.65 -0.91
N LEU A 73 -2.69 -5.79 -0.39
CA LEU A 73 -3.90 -6.21 0.30
C LEU A 73 -4.84 -7.03 -0.59
N LEU A 74 -4.99 -6.61 -1.85
CA LEU A 74 -5.76 -7.36 -2.85
C LEU A 74 -5.15 -8.75 -3.10
N ALA A 75 -3.83 -8.84 -3.23
CA ALA A 75 -3.13 -10.10 -3.42
C ALA A 75 -3.35 -11.06 -2.25
N PHE A 76 -3.23 -10.58 -1.00
CA PHE A 76 -3.52 -11.39 0.18
C PHE A 76 -4.98 -11.81 0.28
N SER A 77 -5.92 -10.94 -0.09
CA SER A 77 -7.35 -11.27 -0.11
C SER A 77 -7.64 -12.41 -1.09
N ILE A 78 -7.04 -12.36 -2.28
CA ILE A 78 -7.19 -13.41 -3.30
C ILE A 78 -6.54 -14.72 -2.85
N ALA A 79 -5.32 -14.66 -2.31
CA ALA A 79 -4.63 -15.82 -1.78
C ALA A 79 -5.45 -16.52 -0.68
N GLY A 80 -6.03 -15.75 0.24
CA GLY A 80 -6.92 -16.28 1.27
C GLY A 80 -8.18 -16.95 0.72
N ILE A 81 -8.82 -16.37 -0.31
CA ILE A 81 -10.02 -16.96 -0.96
C ILE A 81 -9.70 -18.32 -1.59
N VAL A 82 -8.53 -18.44 -2.23
CA VAL A 82 -8.08 -19.69 -2.88
C VAL A 82 -7.62 -20.73 -1.84
N GLY A 83 -7.48 -20.34 -0.57
CA GLY A 83 -7.11 -21.22 0.54
C GLY A 83 -5.60 -21.29 0.80
N VAL A 84 -4.84 -20.33 0.29
CA VAL A 84 -3.41 -20.18 0.60
C VAL A 84 -3.27 -19.52 1.98
N ASP A 85 -2.45 -20.11 2.84
CA ASP A 85 -2.07 -19.49 4.10
C ASP A 85 -1.14 -18.30 3.84
N VAL A 86 -1.63 -17.10 4.12
CA VAL A 86 -0.89 -15.85 3.90
C VAL A 86 -0.02 -15.44 5.09
N THR A 87 -0.07 -16.16 6.22
CA THR A 87 0.57 -15.76 7.48
C THR A 87 2.09 -15.59 7.33
N SER A 88 2.74 -16.55 6.67
CA SER A 88 4.18 -16.49 6.40
C SER A 88 4.56 -15.33 5.47
N PHE A 89 3.73 -15.05 4.47
CA PHE A 89 3.93 -13.90 3.58
C PHE A 89 3.75 -12.58 4.31
N VAL A 90 2.75 -12.47 5.19
CA VAL A 90 2.54 -11.28 6.03
C VAL A 90 3.75 -11.01 6.92
N ALA A 91 4.36 -12.06 7.50
CA ALA A 91 5.58 -11.91 8.31
C ALA A 91 6.76 -11.35 7.48
N VAL A 92 6.99 -11.90 6.29
CA VAL A 92 8.04 -11.41 5.37
C VAL A 92 7.77 -9.96 4.95
N LEU A 93 6.51 -9.65 4.64
CA LEU A 93 6.12 -8.32 4.20
C LEU A 93 6.20 -7.29 5.32
N ALA A 94 5.92 -7.69 6.56
CA ALA A 94 6.13 -6.87 7.75
C ALA A 94 7.63 -6.58 7.97
N ALA A 95 8.50 -7.59 7.84
CA ALA A 95 9.94 -7.39 7.94
C ALA A 95 10.47 -6.46 6.83
N ALA A 96 10.02 -6.65 5.59
CA ALA A 96 10.37 -5.78 4.47
C ALA A 96 9.86 -4.34 4.68
N GLY A 97 8.60 -4.19 5.12
CA GLY A 97 8.00 -2.90 5.43
C GLY A 97 8.75 -2.18 6.55
N PHE A 98 9.16 -2.91 7.59
CA PHE A 98 10.00 -2.40 8.66
C PHE A 98 11.36 -1.93 8.14
N ALA A 99 12.04 -2.74 7.32
CA ALA A 99 13.34 -2.38 6.75
C ALA A 99 13.25 -1.13 5.86
N VAL A 100 12.22 -1.04 5.00
CA VAL A 100 11.95 0.17 4.20
C VAL A 100 11.64 1.36 5.10
N GLY A 101 10.85 1.17 6.16
CA GLY A 101 10.53 2.20 7.14
C GLY A 101 11.77 2.75 7.86
N LEU A 102 12.68 1.86 8.29
CA LEU A 102 13.96 2.26 8.88
C LEU A 102 14.83 3.01 7.87
N ALA A 103 14.90 2.54 6.63
CA ALA A 103 15.65 3.21 5.57
C ALA A 103 15.11 4.63 5.28
N LEU A 104 13.80 4.82 5.42
CA LEU A 104 13.14 6.11 5.19
C LEU A 104 12.97 6.96 6.46
N GLN A 105 13.39 6.47 7.64
CA GLN A 105 13.12 7.11 8.93
C GLN A 105 13.61 8.56 8.98
N GLY A 106 14.84 8.83 8.50
CA GLY A 106 15.41 10.17 8.49
C GLY A 106 14.65 11.14 7.56
N SER A 107 14.35 10.71 6.33
CA SER A 107 13.58 11.51 5.38
C SER A 107 12.16 11.79 5.88
N LEU A 108 11.51 10.82 6.52
CA LEU A 108 10.18 10.99 7.07
C LEU A 108 10.16 11.93 8.29
N SER A 109 11.21 11.90 9.11
CA SER A 109 11.40 12.84 10.22
C SER A 109 11.56 14.28 9.70
N ASN A 110 12.37 14.48 8.66
CA ASN A 110 12.54 15.80 8.04
C ASN A 110 11.23 16.31 7.42
N PHE A 111 10.48 15.43 6.76
CA PHE A 111 9.16 15.76 6.22
C PHE A 111 8.16 16.18 7.30
N ALA A 112 8.11 15.45 8.42
CA ALA A 112 7.23 15.80 9.55
C ALA A 112 7.61 17.16 10.17
N ALA A 113 8.91 17.44 10.30
CA ALA A 113 9.39 18.74 10.76
C ALA A 113 8.94 19.87 9.83
N GLY A 114 9.07 19.70 8.51
CA GLY A 114 8.57 20.65 7.52
C GLY A 114 7.08 20.95 7.67
N ILE A 115 6.24 19.91 7.82
CA ILE A 115 4.80 20.08 8.07
C ILE A 115 4.52 20.86 9.35
N ILE A 116 5.21 20.55 10.45
CA ILE A 116 5.04 21.24 11.74
C ILE A 116 5.37 22.72 11.60
N ILE A 117 6.45 23.06 10.91
CA ILE A 117 6.84 24.45 10.65
C ILE A 117 5.75 25.15 9.83
N LEU A 118 5.22 24.51 8.78
CA LEU A 118 4.18 25.10 7.94
C LEU A 118 2.85 25.30 8.68
N LEU A 119 2.47 24.37 9.56
CA LEU A 119 1.22 24.40 10.32
C LEU A 119 1.26 25.39 11.49
N PHE A 120 2.31 25.36 12.29
CA PHE A 120 2.41 26.18 13.51
C PHE A 120 3.16 27.50 13.29
N ARG A 121 3.91 27.61 12.19
CA ARG A 121 4.71 28.80 11.82
C ARG A 121 5.51 29.38 12.99
N PRO A 122 6.35 28.58 13.68
CA PRO A 122 7.19 29.09 14.77
C PRO A 122 8.20 30.15 14.28
N TYR A 123 8.56 30.08 12.99
CA TYR A 123 9.32 31.08 12.23
C TYR A 123 8.85 31.04 10.77
N LYS A 124 9.20 32.06 10.00
CA LYS A 124 8.87 32.19 8.57
C LYS A 124 10.11 32.53 7.75
N VAL A 125 9.96 32.41 6.43
CA VAL A 125 10.96 32.90 5.47
C VAL A 125 11.25 34.38 5.76
N GLU A 126 12.52 34.77 5.68
CA GLU A 126 13.09 36.07 6.06
C GLU A 126 13.39 36.28 7.56
N ASP A 127 12.95 35.39 8.45
CA ASP A 127 13.31 35.50 9.87
C ASP A 127 14.79 35.18 10.09
N TRP A 128 15.43 35.90 11.02
CA TRP A 128 16.75 35.54 11.54
C TRP A 128 16.57 34.62 12.74
N ILE A 129 17.13 33.42 12.64
CA ILE A 129 16.99 32.39 13.67
C ILE A 129 18.35 31.80 14.02
N GLU A 130 18.42 31.24 15.23
CA GLU A 130 19.55 30.42 15.69
C GLU A 130 19.06 28.98 15.84
N VAL A 131 19.72 28.05 15.16
CA VAL A 131 19.45 26.61 15.25
C VAL A 131 20.73 25.93 15.70
N GLU A 132 20.69 25.32 16.89
CA GLU A 132 21.88 24.82 17.58
C GLU A 132 22.94 25.93 17.73
N GLU A 133 24.13 25.78 17.15
CA GLU A 133 25.21 26.78 17.19
C GLU A 133 25.32 27.59 15.88
N LYS A 134 24.26 27.60 15.06
CA LYS A 134 24.25 28.27 13.74
C LYS A 134 23.21 29.39 13.72
N PHE A 135 23.68 30.62 13.50
CA PHE A 135 22.84 31.81 13.29
C PHE A 135 22.75 32.19 11.81
N GLY A 136 21.53 32.45 11.31
CA GLY A 136 21.33 32.81 9.90
C GLY A 136 19.91 33.29 9.61
N ARG A 137 19.67 33.66 8.34
CA ARG A 137 18.34 34.05 7.84
C ARG A 137 17.70 32.88 7.08
N VAL A 138 16.41 32.65 7.32
CA VAL A 138 15.64 31.62 6.61
C VAL A 138 15.39 32.07 5.18
N GLU A 139 15.99 31.39 4.20
CA GLU A 139 15.74 31.65 2.78
C GLU A 139 14.51 30.90 2.25
N GLU A 140 14.33 29.63 2.64
CA GLU A 140 13.20 28.81 2.22
C GLU A 140 12.90 27.68 3.22
N ILE A 141 11.68 27.12 3.13
CA ILE A 141 11.23 25.96 3.89
C ILE A 141 10.71 24.94 2.87
N GLN A 142 11.29 23.73 2.85
CA GLN A 142 11.00 22.66 1.89
C GLN A 142 9.96 21.66 2.41
#